data_AF-A0A978SB31-F1
#
_entry.id   AF-A0A978SB31-F1
#
_cell.length_a   1.000
_cell.length_b   1.000
_cell.length_c   1.000
_cell.angle_alpha   90.00
_cell.angle_beta   90.00
_cell.angle_gamma   90.00
#
_symmetry.space_group_name_H-M   'P 1'
#
loop_
_entity.id
_entity.type
_entity.pdbx_description
1 polymer ?
#
loop_
_entity_poly.entity_id
_entity_poly.type
_entity_poly.pdbx_seq_one_letter_code
_entity_poly.pdbx_strand_id
1 'polypeptide(L)' 'NRVERCFNRLKQFRRIATRYEKKAENYLAMLTIASIMMWL' A
#
# COMPACT_ATOMS: atom_id res chain seq x y z
N ASN A 1 6.90 -15.91 -5.49
CA ASN A 1 6.62 -15.72 -4.06
C ASN A 1 7.28 -14.50 -3.34
N ARG A 2 8.07 -13.62 -3.98
CA ARG A 2 8.50 -12.36 -3.32
C ARG A 2 7.51 -11.22 -3.56
N VAL A 3 7.07 -11.08 -4.81
CA VAL A 3 6.07 -10.08 -5.23
C VAL A 3 4.73 -10.29 -4.50
N GLU A 4 4.23 -11.51 -4.43
CA GLU A 4 2.97 -11.84 -3.72
C GLU A 4 3.02 -11.50 -2.24
N ARG A 5 4.15 -11.73 -1.56
CA ARG A 5 4.34 -11.36 -0.15
C ARG A 5 4.38 -9.85 0.05
N CYS A 6 5.01 -9.10 -0.86
CA CYS A 6 4.96 -7.63 -0.83
C CYS A 6 3.51 -7.13 -0.97
N PHE A 7 2.75 -7.64 -1.94
CA PHE A 7 1.35 -7.28 -2.08
C PHE A 7 0.50 -7.72 -0.88
N ASN A 8 0.82 -8.85 -0.26
CA ASN A 8 0.10 -9.31 0.94
C ASN A 8 0.37 -8.38 2.15
N ARG A 9 1.61 -7.90 2.32
CA ARG A 9 1.93 -6.86 3.33
C ARG A 9 1.27 -5.51 2.99
N LEU A 10 1.24 -5.11 1.72
CA LEU A 10 0.53 -3.88 1.31
C LEU A 10 -0.98 -3.97 1.60
N LYS A 11 -1.58 -5.16 1.51
CA LYS A 11 -2.98 -5.39 1.88
C LYS A 11 -3.25 -5.37 3.40
N GLN A 12 -2.24 -5.48 4.26
CA GLN A 12 -2.45 -5.26 5.71
C GLN A 12 -2.84 -3.81 6.01
N PHE A 13 -2.43 -2.86 5.16
CA PHE A 13 -2.91 -1.49 5.25
C PHE A 13 -4.35 -1.44 4.75
N ARG A 14 -5.29 -1.54 5.69
CA ARG A 14 -6.74 -1.53 5.45
C ARG A 14 -7.16 -0.37 4.52
N ARG A 15 -6.52 0.79 4.65
CA ARG A 15 -6.78 1.99 3.84
C ARG A 15 -6.42 1.82 2.35
N ILE A 16 -5.34 1.08 2.05
CA ILE A 16 -4.89 0.73 0.69
C ILE A 16 -5.78 -0.38 0.13
N ALA A 17 -6.10 -1.39 0.95
CA ALA A 17 -6.91 -2.54 0.55
C ALA A 17 -8.33 -2.16 0.14
N THR A 18 -9.00 -1.28 0.89
CA THR A 18 -10.39 -0.88 0.60
C THR A 18 -10.49 0.27 -0.40
N ARG A 19 -9.37 0.85 -0.88
CA ARG A 19 -9.35 2.02 -1.80
C ARG A 19 -10.33 3.12 -1.38
N TYR A 20 -10.27 3.54 -0.12
CA TYR A 20 -11.12 4.64 0.39
C TYR A 20 -10.79 6.01 -0.21
N GLU A 21 -9.60 6.16 -0.80
CA GLU A 21 -9.10 7.42 -1.34
C GLU A 21 -9.78 7.75 -2.67
N LYS A 22 -10.63 8.79 -2.67
CA LYS A 22 -11.29 9.30 -3.90
C LYS A 22 -10.29 9.88 -4.91
N LYS A 23 -9.14 10.37 -4.45
CA LYS A 23 -8.08 10.93 -5.29
C LYS A 23 -6.96 9.92 -5.51
N ALA A 24 -6.58 9.74 -6.77
CA ALA A 24 -5.46 8.88 -7.15
C ALA A 24 -4.13 9.32 -6.53
N GLU A 25 -3.92 10.63 -6.36
CA GLU A 25 -2.72 11.19 -5.72
C GLU A 25 -2.58 10.73 -4.26
N ASN A 26 -3.67 10.70 -3.50
CA ASN A 26 -3.66 10.34 -2.09
C ASN A 26 -3.45 8.82 -1.93
N TYR A 27 -4.04 8.03 -2.83
CA TYR A 27 -3.77 6.60 -2.94
C TYR A 27 -2.29 6.29 -3.25
N LEU A 28 -1.69 7.04 -4.18
CA LEU A 28 -0.26 6.93 -4.51
C LEU A 28 0.61 7.32 -3.31
N ALA A 29 0.30 8.42 -2.62
CA ALA A 29 1.04 8.83 -1.43
C ALA A 29 1.04 7.74 -0.34
N MET A 30 -0.11 7.10 -0.08
CA MET A 30 -0.17 5.96 0.85
C MET A 30 0.63 4.76 0.38
N LEU A 31 0.59 4.42 -0.91
CA LEU A 31 1.40 3.35 -1.47
C LEU A 31 2.90 3.62 -1.30
N THR A 32 3.34 4.86 -1.53
CA THR A 32 4.73 5.26 -1.35
C THR A 32 5.13 5.15 0.12
N ILE A 33 4.31 5.65 1.05
CA ILE A 33 4.56 5.53 2.49
C ILE A 33 4.63 4.06 2.94
N ALA A 34 3.69 3.23 2.50
CA ALA A 34 3.66 1.80 2.83
C ALA A 34 4.85 1.05 2.23
N SER A 35 5.33 1.47 1.05
CA SER A 35 6.53 0.92 0.42
C SER A 35 7.80 1.30 1.19
N ILE A 36 7.90 2.55 1.67
CA ILE A 36 9.00 3.01 2.53
C ILE A 36 9.01 2.25 3.86
N MET A 37 7.85 2.06 4.48
CA MET A 37 7.70 1.26 5.72
C MET A 37 8.03 -0.22 5.53
N MET A 38 7.90 -0.76 4.32
CA MET A 38 8.28 -2.14 4.02
C MET A 38 9.77 -2.29 3.73
N TRP A 39 10.43 -1.20 3.33
CA TRP A 39 11.86 -1.16 3.01
C TRP A 39 12.73 -1.01 4.25
N LEU A 40 12.27 -0.27 5.26
CA LEU A 40 12.89 -0.17 6.59
C LEU A 40 12.66 -1.44 7.40
#